data_AF-A2F8H4-F1
#
_entry.id   AF-A2F8H4-F1
#
_cell.length_a   1.000
_cell.length_b   1.000
_cell.length_c   1.000
_cell.angle_alpha   90.00
_cell.angle_beta   90.00
_cell.angle_gamma   90.00
#
_symmetry.space_group_name_H-M   'P 1'
#
loop_
_entity.id
_entity.type
_entity.pdbx_description
1 polymer ?
#
loop_
_entity_poly.entity_id
_entity_poly.type
_entity_poly.pdbx_seq_one_letter_code
_entity_poly.pdbx_strand_id
1 'polypeptide(L)'
;MSKKFDPPSQTFSMPKFCEIFNIDMSKLSPLEGNATKKKAQRLWQKGYENMVMEQHVNKMESVLMGGNVPKGTIFHMKVFDDAMRCAKLIKVGSDDNCSSITEIIKKIIQKDNVSLMITVAKGETKILDDKSLSDAMNFVYFSDKRCLTVSAI
;
A
#
# COMPACT_ATOMS: atom_id res chain seq x y z
N MET A 1 -14.07 29.98 5.27
CA MET A 1 -13.54 28.73 4.67
C MET A 1 -12.37 28.27 5.52
N SER A 2 -12.48 27.13 6.22
CA SER A 2 -11.36 26.57 6.99
C SER A 2 -10.33 26.02 6.00
N LYS A 3 -9.10 26.56 6.00
CA LYS A 3 -8.01 26.00 5.20
C LYS A 3 -7.67 24.63 5.80
N LYS A 4 -7.79 23.58 5.00
CA LYS A 4 -7.35 22.23 5.36
C LYS A 4 -5.85 22.26 5.63
N PHE A 5 -5.42 21.67 6.74
CA PHE A 5 -4.01 21.59 7.09
C PHE A 5 -3.46 20.24 6.63
N ASP A 6 -2.63 20.28 5.60
CA ASP A 6 -1.94 19.10 5.06
C ASP A 6 -0.44 19.25 5.38
N PRO A 7 0.11 18.46 6.33
CA PRO A 7 1.51 18.57 6.69
C PRO A 7 2.38 18.05 5.52
N PRO A 8 3.43 18.79 5.13
CA PRO A 8 4.28 18.45 3.99
C PRO A 8 5.16 17.20 4.19
N SER A 9 5.30 16.70 5.43
CA SER A 9 6.14 15.54 5.75
C SER A 9 5.74 14.87 7.06
N GLN A 10 6.13 13.61 7.25
CA GLN A 10 5.97 12.91 8.51
C GLN A 10 6.78 13.56 9.66
N THR A 11 7.95 14.11 9.35
CA THR A 11 8.82 14.75 10.35
C THR A 11 8.25 16.10 10.77
N PHE A 12 8.05 16.27 12.07
CA PHE A 12 7.59 17.53 12.65
C PHE A 12 8.70 18.59 12.69
N SER A 13 8.36 19.82 12.30
CA SER A 13 9.25 20.98 12.40
C SER A 13 8.50 22.14 13.03
N MET A 14 8.92 22.54 14.24
CA MET A 14 8.28 23.66 14.95
C MET A 14 8.40 24.99 14.20
N PRO A 15 9.57 25.38 13.63
CA PRO A 15 9.66 26.61 12.84
C PRO A 15 8.69 26.64 11.65
N LYS A 16 8.60 25.54 10.88
CA LYS A 16 7.67 25.44 9.76
C LYS A 16 6.21 25.53 10.21
N PHE A 17 5.87 24.90 11.33
CA PHE A 17 4.52 24.99 11.88
C PHE A 17 4.17 26.43 12.29
N CYS A 18 5.09 27.12 12.98
CA CYS A 18 4.91 28.52 13.33
C CYS A 18 4.74 29.41 12.11
N GLU A 19 5.49 29.17 11.04
CA GLU A 19 5.38 29.89 9.77
C GLU A 19 4.00 29.69 9.12
N ILE A 20 3.55 28.43 8.98
CA ILE A 20 2.26 28.07 8.36
C ILE A 20 1.07 28.71 9.10
N PHE A 21 1.12 28.70 10.43
CA PHE A 21 0.04 29.19 11.28
C PHE A 21 0.25 30.62 11.79
N ASN A 22 1.32 31.29 11.35
CA ASN A 22 1.72 32.63 11.78
C ASN A 22 1.75 32.77 13.33
N ILE A 23 2.36 31.80 14.01
CA ILE A 23 2.48 31.75 15.47
C ILE A 23 3.79 32.41 15.89
N ASP A 24 3.68 33.53 16.60
CA ASP A 24 4.81 34.19 17.24
C ASP A 24 5.07 33.61 18.64
N MET A 25 6.10 32.77 18.74
CA MET A 25 6.49 32.11 19.99
C MET A 25 7.11 33.07 21.03
N SER A 26 7.56 34.26 20.63
CA SER A 26 8.23 35.22 21.52
C SER A 26 7.28 35.85 22.54
N LYS A 27 5.98 35.82 22.25
CA LYS A 27 4.91 36.36 23.09
C LYS A 27 4.41 35.38 24.15
N LEU A 28 4.89 34.14 24.15
CA LEU A 28 4.43 33.10 25.05
C LEU A 28 5.35 33.00 26.26
N SER A 29 4.75 32.81 27.44
CA SER A 29 5.51 32.39 28.61
C SER A 29 6.15 31.00 28.39
N PRO A 30 7.18 30.61 29.17
CA PRO A 30 7.81 29.30 29.03
C PRO A 30 6.81 28.13 29.14
N LEU A 31 5.79 28.25 30.00
CA LEU A 31 4.76 27.23 30.17
C LEU A 31 3.86 27.13 28.93
N GLU A 32 3.41 28.27 28.41
CA GLU A 32 2.59 28.34 27.20
C GLU A 32 3.38 27.88 25.97
N GLY A 33 4.65 28.26 25.85
CA GLY A 33 5.53 27.81 24.78
C GLY A 33 5.67 26.28 24.75
N ASN A 34 5.80 25.65 25.92
CA ASN A 34 5.84 24.19 26.03
C ASN A 34 4.49 23.53 25.67
N ALA A 35 3.38 24.12 26.12
CA ALA A 35 2.04 23.64 25.77
C ALA A 35 1.79 23.75 24.25
N THR A 36 2.18 24.87 23.64
CA THR A 36 2.05 25.13 22.20
C THR A 36 2.87 24.15 21.38
N LYS A 37 4.13 23.88 21.76
CA LYS A 37 4.97 22.85 21.09
C LYS A 37 4.30 21.47 21.10
N LYS A 38 3.77 21.03 22.25
CA LYS A 38 3.08 19.74 22.37
C LYS A 38 1.81 19.68 21.51
N LYS A 39 1.01 20.75 21.49
CA LYS A 39 -0.21 20.84 20.67
C LYS A 39 0.13 20.85 19.18
N ALA A 40 1.15 21.61 18.77
CA ALA A 40 1.63 21.69 17.39
C ALA A 40 2.06 20.32 16.87
N GLN A 41 2.87 19.58 17.66
CA GLN A 41 3.31 18.24 17.29
C GLN A 41 2.14 17.26 17.14
N ARG A 42 1.17 17.30 18.06
CA ARG A 42 -0.05 16.47 17.97
C ARG A 42 -0.88 16.81 16.74
N LEU A 43 -1.06 18.10 16.44
CA LEU A 43 -1.81 18.53 15.26
C LEU A 43 -1.11 18.09 13.97
N TRP A 44 0.22 18.20 13.92
CA TRP A 44 1.03 17.72 12.81
C TRP A 44 0.85 16.23 12.56
N GLN A 45 0.97 15.43 13.63
CA GLN A 45 0.80 13.99 13.55
C GLN A 45 -0.60 13.61 13.06
N LYS A 46 -1.65 14.21 13.64
CA LYS A 46 -3.04 13.95 13.21
C LYS A 46 -3.30 14.39 11.78
N GLY A 47 -2.73 15.52 11.35
CA GLY A 47 -2.83 15.97 9.96
C GLY A 47 -2.20 14.96 9.00
N TYR A 48 -1.05 14.39 9.37
CA TYR A 48 -0.38 13.39 8.56
C TYR A 48 -1.17 12.08 8.49
N GLU A 49 -1.68 11.62 9.64
CA GLU A 49 -2.56 10.45 9.72
C GLU A 49 -3.81 10.62 8.84
N ASN A 50 -4.45 11.79 8.89
CA ASN A 50 -5.59 12.11 8.03
C ASN A 50 -5.22 12.10 6.54
N MET A 51 -4.09 12.72 6.16
CA MET A 51 -3.62 12.71 4.76
C MET A 51 -3.41 11.28 4.25
N VAL A 52 -2.81 10.39 5.07
CA VAL A 52 -2.62 8.98 4.71
C VAL A 52 -3.97 8.25 4.57
N MET A 53 -4.91 8.50 5.48
CA MET A 53 -6.26 7.92 5.38
C MET A 53 -6.99 8.41 4.14
N GLU A 54 -6.89 9.69 3.79
CA GLU A 54 -7.51 10.24 2.58
C GLU A 54 -6.93 9.64 1.31
N GLN A 55 -5.61 9.43 1.25
CA GLN A 55 -5.01 8.71 0.13
C GLN A 55 -5.56 7.28 0.02
N HIS A 56 -5.80 6.61 1.15
CA HIS A 56 -6.40 5.28 1.16
C HIS A 56 -7.87 5.31 0.72
N VAL A 57 -8.66 6.29 1.18
CA VAL A 57 -10.04 6.51 0.74
C VAL A 57 -10.10 6.79 -0.75
N ASN A 58 -9.26 7.69 -1.27
CA ASN A 58 -9.21 8.00 -2.70
C ASN A 58 -8.88 6.76 -3.55
N LYS A 59 -7.99 5.88 -3.06
CA LYS A 59 -7.72 4.58 -3.71
C LYS A 59 -8.98 3.70 -3.72
N MET A 60 -9.69 3.59 -2.60
CA MET A 60 -10.93 2.80 -2.54
C MET A 60 -12.06 3.38 -3.39
N GLU A 61 -12.25 4.70 -3.40
CA GLU A 61 -13.21 5.40 -4.26
C GLU A 61 -12.92 5.15 -5.74
N SER A 62 -11.64 5.10 -6.13
CA SER A 62 -11.28 4.77 -7.51
C SER A 62 -11.78 3.37 -7.91
N VAL A 63 -11.83 2.39 -7.00
CA VAL A 63 -12.39 1.06 -7.28
C VAL A 63 -13.89 1.11 -7.53
N LEU A 64 -14.63 1.84 -6.70
CA LEU A 64 -16.08 2.00 -6.84
C LEU A 64 -16.43 2.67 -8.17
N MET A 65 -15.53 3.52 -8.68
CA MET A 65 -15.64 4.18 -9.97
C MET A 65 -15.07 3.35 -11.14
N GLY A 66 -14.67 2.09 -10.92
CA GLY A 66 -14.14 1.19 -11.95
C GLY A 66 -12.68 1.42 -12.34
N GLY A 67 -11.91 2.08 -11.48
CA GLY A 67 -10.48 2.31 -11.65
C GLY A 67 -9.67 1.01 -11.58
N ASN A 68 -8.73 0.87 -12.50
CA ASN A 68 -7.80 -0.25 -12.56
C ASN A 68 -6.47 0.09 -11.88
N VAL A 69 -5.69 -0.93 -11.53
CA VAL A 69 -4.29 -0.76 -11.10
C VAL A 69 -3.51 0.10 -12.13
N PRO A 70 -2.79 1.14 -11.71
CA PRO A 70 -1.94 1.92 -12.61
C PRO A 70 -0.85 1.06 -13.25
N LYS A 71 -0.57 1.27 -14.55
CA LYS A 71 0.55 0.62 -15.24
C LYS A 71 1.89 0.88 -14.55
N GLY A 72 2.81 -0.07 -14.63
CA GLY A 72 4.11 -0.02 -13.96
C GLY A 72 4.06 -0.26 -12.43
N THR A 73 2.89 -0.50 -11.83
CA THR A 73 2.81 -0.88 -10.41
C THR A 73 3.51 -2.21 -10.18
N ILE A 74 4.42 -2.26 -9.20
CA ILE A 74 5.17 -3.47 -8.83
C ILE A 74 4.52 -4.12 -7.60
N PHE A 75 4.21 -5.39 -7.72
CA PHE A 75 3.71 -6.24 -6.65
C PHE A 75 4.78 -7.23 -6.19
N HIS A 76 4.78 -7.52 -4.89
CA HIS A 76 5.44 -8.72 -4.39
C HIS A 76 4.48 -9.90 -4.53
N MET A 77 4.97 -11.03 -5.02
CA MET A 77 4.22 -12.27 -5.12
C MET A 77 4.92 -13.34 -4.29
N LYS A 78 4.19 -13.89 -3.33
CA LYS A 78 4.61 -15.02 -2.52
C LYS A 78 4.10 -16.30 -3.17
N VAL A 79 5.03 -17.15 -3.58
CA VAL A 79 4.76 -18.47 -4.17
C VAL A 79 5.02 -19.52 -3.11
N PHE A 80 4.00 -20.28 -2.74
CA PHE A 80 4.10 -21.40 -1.80
C PHE A 80 4.12 -22.72 -2.57
N ASP A 81 5.17 -23.54 -2.40
CA ASP A 81 5.26 -24.88 -2.97
C ASP A 81 4.85 -25.91 -1.91
N ASP A 82 3.72 -26.59 -2.14
CA ASP A 82 3.16 -27.57 -1.21
C ASP A 82 4.09 -28.76 -0.97
N ALA A 83 4.84 -29.21 -1.98
CA ALA A 83 5.70 -30.39 -1.86
C ALA A 83 6.97 -30.09 -1.06
N MET A 84 7.59 -28.93 -1.32
CA MET A 84 8.79 -28.50 -0.59
C MET A 84 8.44 -27.81 0.74
N ARG A 85 7.16 -27.51 0.98
CA ARG A 85 6.66 -26.71 2.11
C ARG A 85 7.43 -25.41 2.29
N CYS A 86 7.83 -24.78 1.18
CA CYS A 86 8.63 -23.56 1.19
C CYS A 86 7.92 -22.42 0.46
N ALA A 87 8.27 -21.19 0.83
CA ALA A 87 7.78 -19.99 0.17
C ALA A 87 8.92 -19.25 -0.50
N LYS A 88 8.69 -18.77 -1.72
CA LYS A 88 9.62 -17.91 -2.46
C LYS A 88 8.92 -16.60 -2.81
N LEU A 89 9.67 -15.50 -2.77
CA LEU A 89 9.16 -14.18 -3.07
C LEU A 89 9.72 -13.72 -4.41
N ILE A 90 8.83 -13.27 -5.29
CA ILE A 90 9.17 -12.68 -6.58
C ILE A 90 8.53 -11.30 -6.70
N LYS A 91 9.01 -10.50 -7.66
CA LYS A 91 8.39 -9.24 -8.04
C LYS A 91 7.72 -9.42 -9.39
N VAL A 92 6.52 -8.87 -9.51
CA VAL A 92 5.75 -8.85 -10.77
C VAL A 92 5.21 -7.45 -11.00
N GLY A 93 5.25 -6.99 -12.23
CA GLY A 93 4.64 -5.74 -12.66
C GLY A 93 3.18 -5.93 -13.05
N SER A 94 2.39 -4.87 -12.93
CA SER A 94 1.02 -4.80 -13.49
C SER A 94 0.95 -4.98 -15.01
N ASP A 95 2.07 -4.78 -15.72
CA ASP A 95 2.18 -4.97 -17.16
C ASP A 95 2.70 -6.37 -17.55
N ASP A 96 3.07 -7.21 -16.57
CA ASP A 96 3.54 -8.58 -16.83
C ASP A 96 2.36 -9.47 -17.25
N ASN A 97 2.55 -10.27 -18.29
CA ASN A 97 1.55 -11.25 -18.71
C ASN A 97 1.59 -12.52 -17.84
N CYS A 98 0.45 -13.20 -17.71
CA CYS A 98 0.30 -14.39 -16.87
C CYS A 98 1.25 -15.53 -17.30
N SER A 99 1.47 -15.71 -18.61
CA SER A 99 2.35 -16.75 -19.15
C SER A 99 3.79 -16.59 -18.66
N SER A 100 4.33 -15.37 -18.69
CA SER A 100 5.69 -15.06 -18.24
C SER A 100 5.83 -15.27 -16.74
N ILE A 101 4.84 -14.84 -15.95
CA ILE A 101 4.80 -15.08 -14.50
C ILE A 101 4.78 -16.58 -14.21
N THR A 102 3.95 -17.34 -14.93
CA THR A 102 3.85 -18.80 -14.77
C THR A 102 5.19 -19.48 -15.06
N GLU A 103 5.88 -19.10 -16.13
CA GLU A 103 7.22 -19.63 -16.45
C GLU A 103 8.25 -19.29 -15.37
N ILE A 104 8.23 -18.05 -14.86
CA ILE A 104 9.12 -17.63 -13.76
C ILE A 104 8.85 -18.49 -12.52
N ILE A 105 7.58 -18.70 -12.17
CA ILE A 105 7.19 -19.55 -11.03
C ILE A 105 7.70 -20.97 -11.23
N LYS A 106 7.45 -21.58 -12.39
CA LYS A 106 7.89 -22.96 -12.72
C LYS A 106 9.41 -23.12 -12.61
N LYS A 107 10.18 -22.16 -13.14
CA LYS A 107 11.65 -22.13 -13.03
C LYS A 107 12.10 -22.05 -11.57
N ILE A 108 11.40 -21.26 -10.77
CA ILE A 108 11.73 -21.02 -9.36
C ILE A 108 11.43 -22.23 -8.48
N ILE A 109 10.30 -22.92 -8.71
CA ILE A 109 9.95 -24.14 -7.98
C ILE A 109 10.58 -25.40 -8.58
N GLN A 110 11.22 -25.28 -9.75
CA GLN A 110 11.86 -26.36 -10.51
C GLN A 110 10.88 -27.50 -10.87
N LYS A 111 9.67 -27.14 -11.32
CA LYS A 111 8.61 -28.08 -11.73
C LYS A 111 7.84 -27.58 -12.94
N ASP A 112 7.66 -28.46 -13.93
CA ASP A 112 6.95 -28.12 -15.17
C ASP A 112 5.44 -28.42 -15.12
N ASN A 113 5.04 -29.47 -14.40
CA ASN A 113 3.65 -29.89 -14.22
C ASN A 113 3.17 -29.54 -12.82
N VAL A 114 2.62 -28.34 -12.67
CA VAL A 114 2.08 -27.81 -11.42
C VAL A 114 0.80 -27.04 -11.70
N SER A 115 -0.19 -27.16 -10.82
CA SER A 115 -1.36 -26.30 -10.83
C SER A 115 -1.08 -25.07 -9.97
N LEU A 116 -1.17 -23.88 -10.56
CA LEU A 116 -0.96 -22.63 -9.84
C LEU A 116 -2.30 -22.04 -9.45
N MET A 117 -2.51 -21.81 -8.16
CA MET A 117 -3.71 -21.22 -7.59
C MET A 117 -3.38 -19.85 -6.99
N ILE A 118 -4.10 -18.79 -7.36
CA ILE A 118 -3.90 -17.43 -6.85
C ILE A 118 -5.05 -17.01 -5.93
N THR A 119 -4.73 -16.29 -4.86
CA THR A 119 -5.73 -15.69 -3.97
C THR A 119 -6.30 -14.41 -4.59
N VAL A 120 -7.59 -14.41 -4.90
CA VAL A 120 -8.30 -13.29 -5.54
C VAL A 120 -9.11 -12.45 -4.54
N ALA A 121 -9.52 -13.05 -3.42
CA ALA A 121 -10.19 -12.36 -2.31
C ALA A 121 -9.93 -13.10 -0.99
N LYS A 122 -10.47 -12.57 0.13
CA LYS A 122 -10.29 -13.19 1.45
C LYS A 122 -10.93 -14.60 1.47
N GLY A 123 -10.08 -15.62 1.49
CA GLY A 123 -10.52 -17.03 1.51
C GLY A 123 -10.92 -17.59 0.14
N GLU A 124 -10.79 -16.80 -0.93
CA GLU A 124 -11.11 -17.22 -2.29
C GLU A 124 -9.83 -17.40 -3.11
N THR A 125 -9.68 -18.57 -3.72
CA THR A 125 -8.58 -18.89 -4.63
C THR A 125 -9.11 -19.35 -5.97
N LYS A 126 -8.40 -19.03 -7.05
CA LYS A 126 -8.72 -19.43 -8.43
C LYS A 126 -7.47 -19.95 -9.12
N ILE A 127 -7.66 -20.72 -10.19
CA ILE A 127 -6.56 -21.09 -11.07
C ILE A 127 -5.92 -19.82 -11.61
N LEU A 128 -4.58 -19.78 -11.65
CA LEU A 128 -3.83 -18.65 -12.19
C LEU A 128 -4.07 -18.57 -13.71
N ASP A 129 -4.78 -17.51 -14.12
CA ASP A 129 -5.03 -17.11 -15.49
C ASP A 129 -5.01 -15.56 -15.55
N ASP A 130 -5.15 -14.98 -16.75
CA ASP A 130 -5.08 -13.52 -16.91
C ASP A 130 -6.17 -12.78 -16.10
N LYS A 131 -7.35 -13.38 -15.96
CA LYS A 131 -8.47 -12.78 -15.25
C LYS A 131 -8.23 -12.83 -13.73
N SER A 132 -7.87 -13.99 -13.21
CA SER A 132 -7.61 -14.17 -11.78
C SER A 132 -6.37 -13.42 -11.33
N LEU A 133 -5.37 -13.25 -12.20
CA LEU A 133 -4.21 -12.38 -11.97
C LEU A 133 -4.64 -10.91 -11.84
N SER A 134 -5.45 -10.42 -12.77
CA SER A 134 -5.98 -9.05 -12.72
C SER A 134 -6.84 -8.82 -11.47
N ASP A 135 -7.72 -9.77 -11.14
CA ASP A 135 -8.56 -9.72 -9.94
C ASP A 135 -7.70 -9.68 -8.67
N ALA A 136 -6.65 -10.51 -8.59
CA ALA A 136 -5.73 -10.53 -7.46
C ALA A 136 -4.88 -9.25 -7.34
N MET A 137 -4.42 -8.67 -8.47
CA MET A 137 -3.71 -7.39 -8.48
C MET A 137 -4.59 -6.26 -7.98
N ASN A 138 -5.84 -6.18 -8.45
CA ASN A 138 -6.82 -5.22 -7.95
C ASN A 138 -7.04 -5.43 -6.45
N PHE A 139 -7.30 -6.67 -6.03
CA PHE A 139 -7.52 -6.99 -4.61
C PHE A 139 -6.35 -6.57 -3.74
N VAL A 140 -5.10 -6.85 -4.13
CA VAL A 140 -3.91 -6.45 -3.35
C VAL A 140 -3.70 -4.96 -3.37
N TYR A 141 -3.86 -4.30 -4.52
CA TYR A 141 -3.64 -2.86 -4.65
C TYR A 141 -4.61 -2.02 -3.81
N PHE A 142 -5.86 -2.46 -3.72
CA PHE A 142 -6.94 -1.74 -3.06
C PHE A 142 -7.26 -2.24 -1.64
N SER A 143 -6.56 -3.25 -1.14
CA SER A 143 -6.70 -3.75 0.24
C SER A 143 -5.45 -3.49 1.08
N ASP A 144 -5.52 -3.83 2.37
CA ASP A 144 -4.37 -3.80 3.28
C ASP A 144 -3.37 -4.96 3.05
N LYS A 145 -3.56 -5.76 1.99
CA LYS A 145 -2.64 -6.86 1.67
C LYS A 145 -1.35 -6.31 1.07
N ARG A 146 -0.22 -6.91 1.47
CA ARG A 146 1.12 -6.48 1.04
C ARG A 146 1.65 -7.21 -0.19
N CYS A 147 1.05 -8.35 -0.55
CA CYS A 147 1.55 -9.21 -1.62
C CYS A 147 0.45 -10.07 -2.23
N LEU A 148 0.65 -10.43 -3.50
CA LEU A 148 -0.04 -11.52 -4.17
C LEU A 148 0.38 -12.85 -3.54
N THR A 149 -0.54 -13.81 -3.46
CA THR A 149 -0.26 -15.14 -2.91
C THR A 149 -0.66 -16.19 -3.93
N VAL A 150 0.30 -17.01 -4.33
CA VAL A 150 0.14 -18.13 -5.24
C VAL A 150 0.54 -19.42 -4.52
N SER A 151 -0.27 -20.46 -4.64
CA SER A 151 0.05 -21.81 -4.20
C SER A 151 0.31 -22.69 -5.43
N ALA A 152 1.43 -23.39 -5.41
CA ALA A 152 1.84 -24.40 -6.37
C ALA A 152 1.47 -25.78 -5.82
N ILE A 153 0.47 -26.40 -6.44
CA ILE A 153 -0.12 -27.69 -6.08
C ILE A 153 0.32 -28.76 -7.07
#